data_AF-S9UPF6-F1
#
_entry.id   AF-S9UPF6-F1
#
_cell.length_a   1.000
_cell.length_b   1.000
_cell.length_c   1.000
_cell.angle_alpha   90.00
_cell.angle_beta   90.00
_cell.angle_gamma   90.00
#
_symmetry.space_group_name_H-M   'P 1'
#
loop_
_entity.id
_entity.type
_entity.pdbx_description
1 polymer ?
#
loop_
_entity_poly.entity_id
_entity_poly.type
_entity_poly.pdbx_seq_one_letter_code
_entity_poly.pdbx_strand_id
1 'polypeptide(L)'
;MCMVQVDGTQNLVVACSTVTMPGMSIITDSRLVRDAREGNVELILINHPNDCPICEQATNCDLQNVSMNYGTDIPRYREDKKAVEDFYFDPQTRVVLNRCIHCTRCVRFLNEHAQDFNLGHIGRGGLSEISTFLDELEIKTDHNMPVAQLCPVGSLYLGDAEENNNLAAELDAAA
;
A
#
# COMPACT_ATOMS: atom_id res chain seq x y z
N MET A 1 11.95 3.46 -0.76
CA MET A 1 12.24 2.80 -2.06
C MET A 1 13.20 3.61 -2.95
N CYS A 2 12.88 4.86 -3.29
CA CYS A 2 13.68 5.68 -4.23
C CYS A 2 14.98 6.27 -3.64
N MET A 3 15.65 5.54 -2.73
CA MET A 3 16.92 5.98 -2.14
C MET A 3 18.02 5.95 -3.21
N VAL A 4 18.82 7.02 -3.27
CA VAL A 4 19.99 7.18 -4.14
C VAL A 4 21.11 7.88 -3.38
N GLN A 5 22.36 7.68 -3.82
CA GLN A 5 23.51 8.36 -3.25
C GLN A 5 23.92 9.52 -4.16
N VAL A 6 24.19 10.68 -3.58
CA VAL A 6 24.77 11.83 -4.31
C VAL A 6 26.26 11.87 -3.99
N ASP A 7 27.08 12.00 -5.02
CA ASP A 7 28.53 12.10 -4.85
C ASP A 7 28.90 13.30 -3.96
N GLY A 8 29.81 13.09 -3.02
CA GLY A 8 30.15 14.07 -1.98
C GLY A 8 29.22 14.12 -0.76
N THR A 9 28.12 13.35 -0.73
CA THR A 9 27.26 13.22 0.46
C THR A 9 27.48 11.90 1.18
N GLN A 10 27.46 11.93 2.52
CA GLN A 10 27.59 10.72 3.33
C GLN A 10 26.27 9.94 3.48
N ASN A 11 25.15 10.64 3.39
CA ASN A 11 23.81 10.07 3.58
C ASN A 11 23.11 9.85 2.25
N LEU A 12 22.25 8.84 2.20
CA LEU A 12 21.34 8.62 1.09
C LEU A 12 20.25 9.70 1.06
N VAL A 13 19.85 10.09 -0.15
CA VAL A 13 18.78 11.05 -0.38
C VAL A 13 17.60 10.38 -1.07
N VAL A 14 16.41 10.94 -0.88
CA VAL A 14 15.17 10.47 -1.47
C VAL A 14 15.01 11.08 -2.86
N ALA A 15 15.09 10.26 -3.92
CA ALA A 15 15.10 10.78 -5.29
C ALA A 15 13.79 11.45 -5.71
N CYS A 16 12.64 10.99 -5.19
CA CYS A 16 11.33 11.51 -5.63
C CYS A 16 11.02 12.93 -5.14
N SER A 17 11.71 13.42 -4.11
CA SER A 17 11.49 14.75 -3.53
C SER A 17 12.70 15.68 -3.62
N THR A 18 13.89 15.15 -3.91
CA THR A 18 15.11 15.95 -3.95
C THR A 18 15.20 16.70 -5.28
N VAL A 19 15.35 18.03 -5.22
CA VAL A 19 15.54 18.89 -6.40
C VAL A 19 16.96 18.70 -6.94
N THR A 20 17.09 18.58 -8.26
CA THR A 20 18.39 18.43 -8.93
C THR A 20 19.11 19.77 -9.04
N MET A 21 20.42 19.75 -8.82
CA MET A 21 21.31 20.91 -8.94
C MET A 21 22.36 20.65 -10.02
N PRO A 22 22.81 21.69 -10.74
CA PRO A 22 23.88 21.55 -11.73
C PRO A 22 25.14 20.94 -11.12
N GLY A 23 25.70 19.93 -11.77
CA GLY A 23 26.90 19.23 -11.29
C GLY A 23 26.65 18.11 -10.27
N MET A 24 25.38 17.81 -9.92
CA MET A 24 25.08 16.62 -9.11
C MET A 24 25.38 15.33 -9.88
N SER A 25 26.22 14.48 -9.29
CA SER A 25 26.44 13.10 -9.75
C SER A 25 25.63 12.15 -8.87
N ILE A 26 24.74 11.37 -9.49
CA ILE A 26 23.82 10.46 -8.80
C ILE A 26 24.29 9.03 -9.02
N ILE A 27 24.58 8.34 -7.92
CA ILE A 27 24.95 6.94 -7.90
C ILE A 27 23.72 6.14 -7.48
N THR A 28 23.17 5.37 -8.41
CA THR A 28 21.95 4.60 -8.22
C THR A 28 22.19 3.15 -7.80
N ASP A 29 23.45 2.69 -7.90
CA ASP A 29 23.84 1.30 -7.72
C ASP A 29 25.13 1.15 -6.87
N SER A 30 25.14 1.79 -5.70
CA SER A 30 26.18 1.54 -4.68
C SER A 30 25.69 0.50 -3.67
N ARG A 31 26.63 -0.13 -2.96
CA ARG A 31 26.28 -1.06 -1.86
C ARG A 31 25.34 -0.42 -0.84
N LEU A 32 25.61 0.83 -0.46
CA LEU A 32 24.76 1.60 0.46
C LEU A 32 23.32 1.73 -0.06
N VAL A 33 23.14 2.01 -1.36
CA VAL A 33 21.82 2.14 -1.98
C VAL A 33 21.07 0.80 -2.01
N ARG A 34 21.76 -0.29 -2.34
CA ARG A 34 21.17 -1.64 -2.35
C ARG A 34 20.69 -2.03 -0.95
N ASP A 35 21.56 -1.92 0.05
CA ASP A 35 21.24 -2.24 1.45
C ASP A 35 20.02 -1.44 1.94
N ALA A 36 19.92 -0.16 1.57
CA ALA A 36 18.77 0.67 1.93
C ALA A 36 17.48 0.31 1.19
N ARG A 37 17.55 -0.20 -0.05
CA ARG A 37 16.36 -0.67 -0.78
C ARG A 37 15.88 -2.00 -0.20
N GLU A 38 16.79 -2.94 0.03
CA GLU A 38 16.51 -4.22 0.68
C GLU A 38 15.85 -4.02 2.05
N GLY A 39 16.45 -3.17 2.90
CA GLY A 39 15.88 -2.85 4.22
C GLY A 39 14.50 -2.20 4.14
N ASN A 40 14.24 -1.34 3.16
CA ASN A 40 12.90 -0.74 2.97
C ASN A 40 11.86 -1.79 2.55
N VAL A 41 12.21 -2.67 1.61
CA VAL A 41 11.31 -3.73 1.16
C VAL A 41 10.99 -4.67 2.31
N GLU A 42 12.00 -5.03 3.10
CA GLU A 42 11.80 -5.87 4.26
C GLU A 42 10.86 -5.23 5.28
N LEU A 43 11.04 -3.94 5.60
CA LEU A 43 10.15 -3.21 6.50
C LEU A 43 8.69 -3.16 6.00
N ILE A 44 8.49 -3.06 4.69
CA ILE A 44 7.15 -3.12 4.09
C ILE A 44 6.55 -4.52 4.28
N LEU A 45 7.35 -5.57 4.08
CA LEU A 45 6.90 -6.97 4.17
C LEU A 45 6.73 -7.49 5.61
N ILE A 46 7.23 -6.78 6.63
CA ILE A 46 7.06 -7.16 8.05
C ILE A 46 5.58 -7.38 8.35
N ASN A 47 4.73 -6.40 8.05
CA ASN A 47 3.29 -6.46 8.33
C ASN A 47 2.42 -6.84 7.13
N HIS A 48 2.97 -6.90 5.91
CA HIS A 48 2.21 -7.33 4.73
C HIS A 48 1.90 -8.85 4.79
N PRO A 49 0.66 -9.29 4.55
CA PRO A 49 0.26 -10.69 4.64
C PRO A 49 0.79 -11.50 3.46
N ASN A 50 0.89 -12.83 3.64
CA ASN A 50 1.29 -13.76 2.59
C ASN A 50 0.10 -14.17 1.69
N ASP A 51 -0.70 -13.19 1.31
CA ASP A 51 -1.99 -13.37 0.62
C ASP A 51 -1.87 -13.42 -0.90
N CYS A 52 -0.65 -13.43 -1.46
CA CYS A 52 -0.46 -13.40 -2.91
C CYS A 52 -1.30 -14.44 -3.69
N PRO A 53 -1.54 -15.69 -3.20
CA PRO A 53 -2.39 -16.64 -3.92
C PRO A 53 -3.87 -16.26 -4.04
N ILE A 54 -4.38 -15.44 -3.12
CA ILE A 54 -5.79 -15.02 -3.05
C ILE A 54 -5.96 -13.52 -3.35
N CYS A 55 -4.87 -12.85 -3.72
CA CYS A 55 -4.86 -11.42 -3.98
C CYS A 55 -5.20 -11.17 -5.45
N GLU A 56 -6.27 -10.41 -5.69
CA GLU A 56 -6.73 -10.08 -7.06
C GLU A 56 -5.68 -9.34 -7.89
N GLN A 57 -4.82 -8.55 -7.24
CA GLN A 57 -3.75 -7.80 -7.89
C GLN A 57 -2.43 -8.59 -7.97
N ALA A 58 -2.38 -9.87 -7.60
CA ALA A 58 -1.13 -10.63 -7.55
C ALA A 58 -0.36 -10.62 -8.87
N THR A 59 -1.05 -10.65 -10.01
CA THR A 59 -0.39 -10.66 -11.34
C THR A 59 0.19 -9.32 -11.76
N ASN A 60 -0.21 -8.21 -11.12
CA ASN A 60 0.17 -6.85 -11.47
C ASN A 60 0.52 -6.01 -10.22
N CYS A 61 1.09 -6.66 -9.20
CA CYS A 61 1.42 -5.98 -7.95
C CYS A 61 2.79 -5.31 -8.02
N ASP A 62 2.83 -3.98 -7.85
CA ASP A 62 4.09 -3.23 -7.80
C ASP A 62 4.97 -3.70 -6.65
N LEU A 63 4.39 -4.03 -5.48
CA LEU A 63 5.15 -4.50 -4.33
C LEU A 63 5.85 -5.83 -4.62
N GLN A 64 5.18 -6.75 -5.31
CA GLN A 64 5.79 -8.02 -5.69
C GLN A 64 6.95 -7.79 -6.65
N ASN A 65 6.76 -6.94 -7.67
CA ASN A 65 7.82 -6.58 -8.60
C ASN A 65 9.00 -5.91 -7.89
N VAL A 66 8.74 -4.99 -6.96
CA VAL A 66 9.80 -4.34 -6.17
C VAL A 66 10.52 -5.36 -5.28
N SER A 67 9.79 -6.30 -4.67
CA SER A 67 10.37 -7.37 -3.85
C SER A 67 11.23 -8.32 -4.66
N MET A 68 10.83 -8.67 -5.88
CA MET A 68 11.63 -9.53 -6.75
C MET A 68 12.91 -8.84 -7.24
N ASN A 69 12.87 -7.53 -7.45
CA ASN A 69 14.01 -6.78 -7.98
C ASN A 69 14.99 -6.30 -6.91
N TYR A 70 14.52 -6.00 -5.70
CA TYR A 70 15.30 -5.33 -4.66
C TYR A 70 15.11 -5.93 -3.26
N GLY A 71 14.29 -6.97 -3.10
CA GLY A 71 14.06 -7.64 -1.83
C GLY A 71 15.08 -8.73 -1.54
N THR A 72 15.09 -9.19 -0.30
CA THR A 72 15.88 -10.33 0.16
C THR A 72 15.07 -11.62 0.05
N ASP A 73 15.73 -12.74 -0.27
CA ASP A 73 15.06 -14.04 -0.46
C ASP A 73 14.38 -14.59 0.81
N ILE A 74 14.92 -14.28 1.99
CA ILE A 74 14.50 -14.89 3.25
C ILE A 74 14.05 -13.80 4.24
N PRO A 75 12.78 -13.82 4.70
CA PRO A 75 12.31 -12.88 5.71
C PRO A 75 12.98 -13.17 7.06
N ARG A 76 13.44 -12.11 7.74
CA ARG A 76 13.98 -12.22 9.11
C ARG A 76 12.90 -12.12 10.19
N TYR A 77 11.78 -11.47 9.86
CA TYR A 77 10.64 -11.30 10.76
C TYR A 77 9.85 -12.60 10.93
N ARG A 78 9.59 -13.00 12.18
CA ARG A 78 8.92 -14.27 12.55
C ARG A 78 7.79 -14.09 13.57
N GLU A 79 7.51 -12.86 13.96
CA GLU A 79 6.45 -12.57 14.92
C GLU A 79 5.10 -12.43 14.22
N ASP A 80 4.04 -12.31 15.00
CA ASP A 80 2.69 -12.15 14.50
C ASP A 80 2.52 -10.80 13.81
N LYS A 81 1.97 -10.85 12.60
CA LYS A 81 1.67 -9.67 11.80
C LYS A 81 0.46 -8.94 12.37
N LYS A 82 0.41 -7.61 12.18
CA LYS A 82 -0.78 -6.83 12.48
C LYS A 82 -1.97 -7.37 11.66
N ALA A 83 -3.11 -7.52 12.34
CA ALA A 83 -4.40 -7.76 11.70
C ALA A 83 -5.32 -6.57 11.98
N VAL A 84 -6.01 -6.13 10.94
CA VAL A 84 -7.01 -5.06 10.92
C VAL A 84 -8.23 -5.61 10.20
N GLU A 85 -9.41 -5.18 10.61
CA GLU A 85 -10.66 -5.53 9.96
C GLU A 85 -10.75 -4.88 8.58
N ASP A 86 -11.27 -5.63 7.61
CA ASP A 86 -11.56 -5.12 6.28
C ASP A 86 -12.87 -4.33 6.32
N PHE A 87 -12.99 -3.34 5.45
CA PHE A 87 -14.21 -2.54 5.33
C PHE A 87 -14.56 -2.29 3.86
N TYR A 88 -15.78 -1.81 3.62
CA TYR A 88 -16.20 -1.37 2.30
C TYR A 88 -16.13 0.16 2.23
N PHE A 89 -15.41 0.66 1.24
CA PHE A 89 -15.31 2.10 1.00
C PHE A 89 -16.53 2.63 0.24
N ASP A 90 -17.12 1.78 -0.59
CA ASP A 90 -18.29 2.02 -1.42
C ASP A 90 -18.93 0.64 -1.71
N PRO A 91 -20.23 0.54 -2.08
CA PRO A 91 -20.87 -0.74 -2.39
C PRO A 91 -20.17 -1.59 -3.47
N GLN A 92 -19.26 -1.00 -4.26
CA GLN A 92 -18.51 -1.72 -5.29
C GLN A 92 -17.01 -1.85 -4.99
N THR A 93 -16.53 -1.33 -3.86
CA THR A 93 -15.10 -1.27 -3.55
C THR A 93 -14.82 -1.84 -2.17
N ARG A 94 -14.15 -3.00 -2.14
CA ARG A 94 -13.66 -3.62 -0.91
C ARG A 94 -12.26 -3.12 -0.58
N VAL A 95 -12.02 -2.83 0.70
CA VAL A 95 -10.72 -2.43 1.22
C VAL A 95 -10.19 -3.49 2.17
N VAL A 96 -9.14 -4.20 1.73
CA VAL A 96 -8.39 -5.15 2.55
C VAL A 96 -7.23 -4.43 3.21
N LEU A 97 -7.41 -4.04 4.47
CA LEU A 97 -6.48 -3.15 5.17
C LEU A 97 -5.13 -3.81 5.47
N ASN A 98 -5.12 -5.11 5.71
CA ASN A 98 -3.90 -5.87 6.01
C ASN A 98 -2.88 -5.79 4.87
N ARG A 99 -3.35 -5.66 3.62
CA ARG A 99 -2.48 -5.55 2.43
C ARG A 99 -1.93 -4.14 2.22
N CYS A 100 -2.47 -3.12 2.90
CA CYS A 100 -2.08 -1.74 2.71
C CYS A 100 -0.66 -1.47 3.26
N ILE A 101 0.14 -0.73 2.49
CA ILE A 101 1.51 -0.34 2.87
C ILE A 101 1.61 1.13 3.31
N HIS A 102 0.47 1.77 3.58
CA HIS A 102 0.37 3.18 4.02
C HIS A 102 1.10 4.18 3.09
N CYS A 103 1.09 3.92 1.78
CA CYS A 103 1.73 4.82 0.79
C CYS A 103 0.99 6.14 0.55
N THR A 104 -0.23 6.28 1.12
CA THR A 104 -1.13 7.44 1.03
C THR A 104 -1.48 7.93 -0.38
N ARG A 105 -1.19 7.14 -1.44
CA ARG A 105 -1.52 7.49 -2.83
C ARG A 105 -3.03 7.66 -3.04
N CYS A 106 -3.85 6.76 -2.52
CA CYS A 106 -5.31 6.83 -2.60
C CYS A 106 -5.87 8.10 -1.93
N VAL A 107 -5.46 8.37 -0.69
CA VAL A 107 -5.85 9.57 0.08
C VAL A 107 -5.46 10.85 -0.68
N ARG A 108 -4.23 10.91 -1.21
CA ARG A 108 -3.77 12.07 -1.97
C ARG A 108 -4.55 12.25 -3.27
N PHE A 109 -4.84 11.18 -4.00
CA PHE A 109 -5.62 11.28 -5.23
C PHE A 109 -7.03 11.79 -4.97
N LEU A 110 -7.69 11.26 -3.95
CA LEU A 110 -9.03 11.70 -3.58
C LEU A 110 -9.02 13.19 -3.17
N ASN A 111 -8.11 13.58 -2.29
CA ASN A 111 -8.02 14.95 -1.80
C ASN A 111 -7.58 15.97 -2.86
N GLU A 112 -6.55 15.65 -3.66
CA GLU A 112 -5.93 16.59 -4.61
C GLU A 112 -6.67 16.59 -5.95
N HIS A 113 -7.10 15.43 -6.46
CA HIS A 113 -7.68 15.30 -7.80
C HIS A 113 -9.21 15.18 -7.80
N ALA A 114 -9.76 14.24 -7.03
CA ALA A 114 -11.20 14.02 -6.97
C ALA A 114 -11.94 15.12 -6.17
N GLN A 115 -11.20 15.91 -5.38
CA GLN A 115 -11.75 16.87 -4.40
C GLN A 115 -12.76 16.20 -3.46
N ASP A 116 -12.48 14.94 -3.13
CA ASP A 116 -13.29 14.10 -2.28
C ASP A 116 -12.45 13.71 -1.05
N PHE A 117 -12.97 13.97 0.15
CA PHE A 117 -12.21 13.89 1.41
C PHE A 117 -12.63 12.68 2.26
N ASN A 118 -13.13 11.64 1.59
CA ASN A 118 -13.73 10.48 2.26
C ASN A 118 -12.68 9.52 2.87
N LEU A 119 -11.50 9.35 2.26
CA LEU A 119 -10.43 8.53 2.84
C LEU A 119 -9.42 9.37 3.62
N GLY A 120 -9.09 8.93 4.83
CA GLY A 120 -8.10 9.53 5.70
C GLY A 120 -7.02 8.55 6.13
N HIS A 121 -5.92 9.08 6.66
CA HIS A 121 -4.92 8.30 7.37
C HIS A 121 -5.12 8.51 8.88
N ILE A 122 -5.76 7.54 9.53
CA ILE A 122 -6.20 7.61 10.93
C ILE A 122 -5.17 6.90 11.81
N GLY A 123 -4.98 7.40 13.03
CA GLY A 123 -4.04 6.81 13.99
C GLY A 123 -2.58 7.25 13.77
N ARG A 124 -1.66 6.55 14.45
CA ARG A 124 -0.21 6.87 14.45
C ARG A 124 0.63 5.62 14.64
N GLY A 125 1.81 5.60 14.02
CA GLY A 125 2.77 4.51 14.17
C GLY A 125 2.28 3.23 13.50
N GLY A 126 2.61 2.06 14.06
CA GLY A 126 2.14 0.78 13.51
C GLY A 126 0.63 0.56 13.59
N LEU A 127 -0.09 1.38 14.37
CA LEU A 127 -1.54 1.33 14.49
C LEU A 127 -2.25 2.28 13.52
N SER A 128 -1.53 2.88 12.56
CA SER A 128 -2.17 3.71 11.54
C SER A 128 -2.98 2.86 10.56
N GLU A 129 -4.09 3.40 10.09
CA GLU A 129 -5.03 2.77 9.16
C GLU A 129 -5.51 3.77 8.11
N ILE A 130 -5.77 3.30 6.89
CA ILE A 130 -6.41 4.11 5.86
C ILE A 130 -7.89 3.80 5.88
N SER A 131 -8.68 4.64 6.54
CA SER A 131 -10.11 4.40 6.74
C SER A 131 -10.90 5.69 6.55
N THR A 132 -12.22 5.54 6.48
CA THR A 132 -13.19 6.63 6.48
C THR A 132 -13.50 7.03 7.92
N PHE A 133 -13.91 8.28 8.16
CA PHE A 133 -14.29 8.73 9.51
C PHE A 133 -15.80 8.58 9.80
N LEU A 134 -16.61 8.59 8.74
CA LEU A 134 -18.08 8.43 8.79
C LEU A 134 -18.46 6.98 8.41
N ASP A 135 -19.68 6.58 8.76
CA ASP A 135 -20.22 5.24 8.50
C ASP A 135 -20.00 4.82 7.03
N GLU A 136 -19.44 3.62 6.88
CA GLU A 136 -18.86 3.03 5.66
C GLU A 136 -19.80 2.94 4.46
N LEU A 137 -21.12 3.02 4.69
CA LEU A 137 -22.16 2.80 3.68
C LEU A 137 -22.76 4.10 3.09
N GLU A 138 -22.45 5.27 3.66
CA GLU A 138 -22.99 6.55 3.16
C GLU A 138 -22.07 7.23 2.13
N ILE A 139 -20.86 6.69 1.94
CA ILE A 139 -19.84 7.24 1.06
C ILE A 139 -20.06 6.69 -0.34
N LYS A 140 -20.60 7.52 -1.22
CA LYS A 140 -20.67 7.26 -2.67
C LYS A 140 -19.65 8.14 -3.35
N THR A 141 -18.66 7.53 -3.99
CA THR A 141 -17.72 8.27 -4.83
C THR A 141 -17.71 7.74 -6.25
N ASP A 142 -17.70 8.66 -7.21
CA ASP A 142 -17.61 8.31 -8.63
C ASP A 142 -16.19 7.88 -9.03
N HIS A 143 -15.22 7.97 -8.11
CA HIS A 143 -13.79 7.79 -8.37
C HIS A 143 -13.23 6.43 -7.88
N ASN A 144 -14.10 5.44 -7.66
CA ASN A 144 -13.73 4.10 -7.18
C ASN A 144 -12.69 3.40 -8.08
N MET A 145 -12.96 3.35 -9.37
CA MET A 145 -12.10 2.65 -10.34
C MET A 145 -10.70 3.27 -10.43
N PRO A 146 -10.55 4.61 -10.55
CA PRO A 146 -9.23 5.26 -10.47
C PRO A 146 -8.46 4.96 -9.18
N VAL A 147 -9.13 4.95 -8.02
CA VAL A 147 -8.49 4.72 -6.72
C VAL A 147 -7.98 3.28 -6.61
N ALA A 148 -8.78 2.30 -7.06
CA ALA A 148 -8.38 0.89 -7.09
C ALA A 148 -7.14 0.69 -7.98
N GLN A 149 -7.12 1.29 -9.17
CA GLN A 149 -5.98 1.18 -10.10
C GLN A 149 -4.71 1.88 -9.62
N LEU A 150 -4.85 2.97 -8.85
CA LEU A 150 -3.70 3.70 -8.30
C LEU A 150 -2.98 2.93 -7.19
N CYS A 151 -3.67 1.99 -6.55
CA CYS A 151 -3.12 1.25 -5.43
C CYS A 151 -1.96 0.36 -5.90
N PRO A 152 -0.75 0.50 -5.32
CA PRO A 152 0.41 -0.32 -5.71
C PRO A 152 0.32 -1.78 -5.21
N VAL A 153 -0.68 -2.08 -4.38
CA VAL A 153 -0.93 -3.35 -3.71
C VAL A 153 -2.40 -3.69 -3.81
N GLY A 154 -2.76 -4.98 -3.72
CA GLY A 154 -4.17 -5.43 -3.79
C GLY A 154 -4.98 -5.16 -2.52
N SER A 155 -4.85 -3.96 -1.95
CA SER A 155 -5.63 -3.51 -0.79
C SER A 155 -6.96 -2.88 -1.21
N LEU A 156 -7.01 -2.20 -2.36
CA LEU A 156 -8.23 -1.61 -2.92
C LEU A 156 -8.53 -2.29 -4.24
N TYR A 157 -9.65 -2.99 -4.34
CA TYR A 157 -10.11 -3.58 -5.59
C TYR A 157 -11.63 -3.52 -5.70
N LEU A 158 -12.11 -3.56 -6.93
CA LEU A 158 -13.54 -3.56 -7.21
C LEU A 158 -14.09 -4.96 -6.92
N GLY A 159 -15.11 -5.02 -6.08
CA GLY A 159 -15.82 -6.24 -5.72
C GLY A 159 -17.20 -5.86 -5.21
N ASP A 160 -18.23 -6.54 -5.72
CA ASP A 160 -19.62 -6.23 -5.38
C ASP A 160 -19.88 -6.57 -3.90
N ALA A 161 -20.21 -5.55 -3.09
CA ALA A 161 -20.44 -5.72 -1.65
C ALA A 161 -21.68 -6.55 -1.37
N GLU A 162 -22.74 -6.46 -2.19
CA GLU A 162 -23.95 -7.28 -2.01
C GLU A 162 -23.69 -8.77 -2.22
N GLU A 163 -22.94 -9.14 -3.27
CA GLU A 163 -22.62 -10.55 -3.53
C GLU A 163 -21.72 -11.12 -2.43
N ASN A 164 -20.72 -10.35 -1.99
CA ASN A 164 -19.81 -10.76 -0.93
C ASN A 164 -20.48 -10.82 0.46
N ASN A 165 -21.39 -9.89 0.78
CA ASN A 165 -22.13 -9.90 2.04
C ASN A 165 -23.15 -11.04 2.09
N ASN A 166 -23.80 -11.36 0.96
CA ASN A 166 -24.66 -12.53 0.86
C ASN A 166 -23.87 -13.83 1.04
N LEU A 167 -22.69 -13.95 0.43
CA LEU A 167 -21.82 -15.11 0.57
C LEU A 167 -21.31 -15.27 2.02
N ALA A 168 -20.94 -14.16 2.68
CA ALA A 168 -20.53 -14.16 4.08
C ALA A 168 -21.68 -14.57 5.01
N ALA A 169 -22.88 -14.05 4.78
CA ALA A 169 -24.08 -14.43 5.53
C ALA A 169 -24.45 -15.91 5.33
N GLU A 170 -24.29 -16.45 4.12
CA GLU A 170 -24.48 -17.87 3.84
C GLU A 170 -23.44 -18.77 4.52
N LEU A 171 -22.17 -18.33 4.55
CA LEU A 171 -21.08 -19.05 5.22
C LEU A 171 -21.23 -19.04 6.75
N ASP A 172 -21.62 -17.90 7.34
CA ASP A 172 -21.91 -17.79 8.78
C ASP A 172 -23.16 -18.58 9.17
N ALA A 173 -24.15 -18.70 8.28
CA ALA A 173 -25.32 -19.56 8.50
C ALA A 173 -25.02 -21.06 8.34
N ALA A 174 -23.90 -21.42 7.70
CA ALA A 174 -23.46 -22.80 7.48
C ALA A 174 -22.45 -23.31 8.53
N ALA A 175 -21.93 -22.43 9.38
CA ALA A 175 -21.03 -22.73 10.50
C ALA A 175 -21.79 -23.00 11.82
#